data_AF-A0A417U3M3-F1
#
_entry.id   AF-A0A417U3M3-F1
#
_cell.length_a   1.000
_cell.length_b   1.000
_cell.length_c   1.000
_cell.angle_alpha   90.00
_cell.angle_beta   90.00
_cell.angle_gamma   90.00
#
_symmetry.space_group_name_H-M   'P 1'
#
loop_
_entity.id
_entity.type
_entity.pdbx_description
1 polymer ?
#
loop_
_entity_poly.entity_id
_entity_poly.type
_entity_poly.pdbx_seq_one_letter_code
_entity_poly.pdbx_strand_id
1 'polypeptide(L)'
;MDDLLITDSSVKKLTVNTLFERYMATKNIKERTKKNYIRMWDYRIRNTLGNIRVVDFKTSHVRTFFSALSDEGLAHSTIKGLYGLLNPSFELAVEDGIIRKNPVTGTLGDYGAPAKEKEALILEQ
;
A
#
# COMPACT_ATOMS: atom_id res chain seq x y z
N MET A 1 -11.26 21.38 11.46
CA MET A 1 -10.43 21.58 10.26
C MET A 1 -9.03 21.70 10.80
N ASP A 2 -8.41 20.56 11.05
CA ASP A 2 -7.14 20.47 11.76
C ASP A 2 -6.03 20.82 10.77
N ASP A 3 -5.72 22.11 10.73
CA ASP A 3 -4.52 22.68 10.15
C ASP A 3 -3.31 22.16 10.95
N LEU A 4 -2.86 20.95 10.61
CA LEU A 4 -1.74 20.32 11.28
C LEU A 4 -0.45 20.78 10.61
N LEU A 5 0.05 21.94 11.03
CA LEU A 5 1.45 22.32 10.91
C LEU A 5 2.32 21.12 11.29
N ILE A 6 2.89 20.46 10.26
CA ILE A 6 3.78 19.32 10.44
C ILE A 6 5.08 19.86 11.04
N THR A 7 5.16 19.84 12.36
CA THR A 7 6.40 20.08 13.08
C THR A 7 7.40 18.96 12.76
N ASP A 8 8.68 19.31 12.60
CA ASP A 8 9.81 18.43 12.26
C ASP A 8 9.89 17.17 13.18
N SER A 9 9.43 17.30 14.43
CA SER A 9 9.36 16.21 15.41
C SER A 9 8.27 15.16 15.10
N SER A 10 7.20 15.56 14.42
CA SER A 10 6.08 14.68 14.04
C SER A 10 6.43 13.79 12.84
N VAL A 11 7.30 14.27 11.95
CA VAL A 11 7.78 13.52 10.78
C VAL A 11 8.63 12.32 11.18
N LYS A 12 9.47 12.47 12.22
CA LYS A 12 10.33 11.39 12.73
C LYS A 12 9.57 10.19 13.31
N LYS A 13 8.30 10.37 13.69
CA LYS A 13 7.43 9.31 14.21
C LYS A 13 6.40 8.84 13.18
N LEU A 14 6.43 9.38 11.95
CA LEU A 14 5.48 9.01 10.91
C LEU A 14 5.73 7.57 10.48
N THR A 15 4.74 6.72 10.75
CA THR A 15 4.73 5.33 10.30
C THR A 15 4.00 5.21 8.96
N VAL A 16 4.22 4.10 8.27
CA VAL A 16 3.53 3.81 7.00
C VAL A 16 2.01 3.74 7.21
N ASN A 17 1.56 3.27 8.39
CA ASN A 17 0.15 3.32 8.78
C ASN A 17 -0.40 4.75 8.78
N THR A 18 0.27 5.67 9.49
CA THR A 18 -0.16 7.06 9.56
C THR A 18 -0.13 7.75 8.18
N LEU A 19 0.85 7.42 7.35
CA LEU A 19 0.94 7.92 5.99
C LEU A 19 -0.26 7.47 5.12
N PHE A 20 -0.63 6.20 5.21
CA PHE A 20 -1.81 5.67 4.53
C PHE A 20 -3.11 6.31 5.01
N GLU A 21 -3.24 6.55 6.32
CA GLU A 21 -4.40 7.25 6.87
C GLU A 21 -4.54 8.67 6.31
N ARG A 22 -3.43 9.40 6.17
CA ARG A 22 -3.39 10.72 5.52
C ARG A 22 -3.80 10.63 4.05
N TYR A 23 -3.25 9.69 3.30
CA TYR A 23 -3.63 9.43 1.91
C TYR A 23 -5.12 9.09 1.76
N MET A 24 -5.69 8.32 2.68
CA MET A 24 -7.13 7.99 2.71
C MET A 24 -8.01 9.16 3.16
N ALA A 25 -7.46 10.15 3.86
CA ALA A 25 -8.16 11.37 4.21
C ALA A 25 -8.23 12.36 3.04
N THR A 26 -7.21 12.41 2.18
CA THR A 26 -7.19 13.29 0.99
C THR A 26 -8.01 12.75 -0.17
N LYS A 27 -8.22 11.44 -0.26
CA LYS A 27 -9.02 10.79 -1.31
C LYS A 27 -10.53 10.93 -1.07
N ASN A 28 -11.23 11.55 -2.02
CA ASN A 28 -12.69 11.53 -2.09
C ASN A 28 -13.16 10.28 -2.86
N ILE A 29 -13.30 9.15 -2.15
CA ILE A 29 -13.79 7.87 -2.70
C ILE A 29 -15.04 7.41 -1.96
N LYS A 30 -15.88 6.62 -2.64
CA LYS A 30 -17.08 6.04 -2.02
C LYS A 30 -16.70 5.29 -0.75
N GLU A 31 -17.50 5.46 0.31
CA GLU A 31 -17.26 4.83 1.62
C GLU A 31 -17.05 3.32 1.55
N ARG A 32 -17.79 2.63 0.67
CA ARG A 32 -17.64 1.19 0.43
C ARG A 32 -16.23 0.84 -0.04
N THR A 33 -15.69 1.61 -0.97
CA THR A 33 -14.32 1.43 -1.49
C THR A 33 -13.29 1.75 -0.42
N LYS A 34 -13.49 2.84 0.34
CA LYS A 34 -12.61 3.23 1.45
C LYS A 34 -12.53 2.13 2.50
N LYS A 35 -13.67 1.59 2.94
CA LYS A 35 -13.74 0.46 3.89
C LYS A 35 -13.00 -0.77 3.35
N ASN A 36 -13.13 -1.07 2.06
CA ASN A 36 -12.42 -2.19 1.45
C ASN A 36 -10.89 -1.98 1.47
N TYR A 37 -10.42 -0.79 1.14
CA TYR A 37 -8.99 -0.45 1.17
C TYR A 37 -8.42 -0.53 2.58
N ILE A 38 -9.12 0.05 3.56
CA ILE A 38 -8.72 -0.03 4.97
C ILE A 38 -8.66 -1.48 5.44
N ARG A 39 -9.64 -2.32 5.08
CA ARG A 39 -9.63 -3.75 5.42
C ARG A 39 -8.45 -4.50 4.84
N MET A 40 -8.16 -4.30 3.54
CA MET A 40 -6.99 -4.92 2.90
C MET A 40 -5.68 -4.48 3.55
N TRP A 41 -5.59 -3.19 3.88
CA TRP A 41 -4.44 -2.62 4.58
C TRP A 41 -4.28 -3.20 6.00
N ASP A 42 -5.35 -3.23 6.78
CA ASP A 42 -5.37 -3.75 8.15
C ASP A 42 -4.93 -5.22 8.20
N TYR A 43 -5.46 -6.03 7.28
CA TYR A 43 -5.19 -7.46 7.24
C TYR A 43 -3.76 -7.81 6.84
N ARG A 44 -3.18 -7.08 5.86
CA ARG A 44 -1.87 -7.46 5.28
C ARG A 44 -0.71 -6.53 5.65
N ILE A 45 -0.96 -5.24 5.78
CA ILE A 45 0.09 -4.20 5.88
C ILE A 45 0.21 -3.68 7.31
N ARG A 46 -0.90 -3.46 8.04
CA ARG A 46 -0.89 -2.76 9.33
C ARG A 46 0.08 -3.35 10.34
N ASN A 47 0.10 -4.69 10.47
CA ASN A 47 0.95 -5.41 11.41
C ASN A 47 2.33 -5.80 10.84
N THR A 48 2.60 -5.54 9.56
CA THR A 48 3.86 -5.88 8.89
C THR A 48 4.63 -4.60 8.59
N LEU A 49 4.48 -4.08 7.38
CA LEU A 49 5.11 -2.87 6.87
C LEU A 49 4.58 -1.58 7.52
N GLY A 50 3.34 -1.61 8.01
CA GLY A 50 2.62 -0.46 8.55
C GLY A 50 3.29 0.19 9.77
N ASN A 51 3.97 -0.62 10.59
CA ASN A 51 4.65 -0.17 11.81
C ASN A 51 6.05 0.41 11.55
N ILE A 52 6.58 0.23 10.35
CA ILE A 52 7.89 0.78 9.97
C ILE A 52 7.75 2.30 9.81
N ARG A 53 8.78 3.04 10.20
CA ARG A 53 8.84 4.49 9.96
C ARG A 53 9.03 4.76 8.48
N VAL A 54 8.33 5.76 7.94
CA VAL A 54 8.44 6.15 6.52
C VAL A 54 9.90 6.47 6.15
N VAL A 55 10.65 7.08 7.06
CA VAL A 55 12.06 7.43 6.88
C VAL A 55 13.02 6.23 6.88
N ASP A 56 12.67 5.13 7.54
CA ASP A 56 13.46 3.88 7.56
C ASP A 56 12.99 2.88 6.49
N PHE A 57 11.94 3.22 5.76
CA PHE A 57 11.30 2.31 4.84
C PHE A 57 12.13 2.13 3.58
N LYS A 58 12.57 0.90 3.32
CA LYS A 58 13.42 0.54 2.18
C LYS A 58 12.65 -0.29 1.16
N THR A 59 13.08 -0.22 -0.09
CA THR A 59 12.60 -1.05 -1.20
C THR A 59 12.72 -2.55 -0.89
N SER A 60 13.73 -2.96 -0.11
CA SER A 60 13.89 -4.34 0.33
C SER A 60 12.69 -4.84 1.15
N HIS A 61 12.13 -4.01 2.04
CA HIS A 61 10.96 -4.41 2.84
C HIS A 61 9.76 -4.74 1.96
N VAL A 62 9.51 -3.94 0.91
CA VAL A 62 8.41 -4.18 -0.03
C VAL A 62 8.63 -5.44 -0.84
N ARG A 63 9.86 -5.64 -1.34
CA ARG A 63 10.21 -6.83 -2.13
C ARG A 63 10.07 -8.10 -1.31
N THR A 64 10.59 -8.12 -0.08
CA THR A 64 10.43 -9.25 0.83
C THR A 64 8.96 -9.50 1.15
N PHE A 65 8.18 -8.45 1.36
CA PHE A 65 6.75 -8.57 1.62
C PHE A 65 5.98 -9.16 0.43
N PHE A 66 6.19 -8.65 -0.79
CA PHE A 66 5.54 -9.20 -1.98
C PHE A 66 6.02 -10.61 -2.31
N SER A 67 7.29 -10.92 -2.07
CA SER A 67 7.81 -12.28 -2.18
C SER A 67 7.10 -13.22 -1.21
N ALA A 68 6.91 -12.83 0.05
CA ALA A 68 6.18 -13.63 1.04
C ALA A 68 4.72 -13.84 0.64
N LEU A 69 4.03 -12.81 0.16
CA LEU A 69 2.66 -12.94 -0.35
C LEU A 69 2.58 -13.87 -1.57
N SER A 70 3.60 -13.83 -2.43
CA SER A 70 3.69 -14.72 -3.59
C SER A 70 3.90 -16.17 -3.17
N ASP A 71 4.71 -16.41 -2.14
CA ASP A 71 4.96 -17.73 -1.55
C ASP A 71 3.71 -18.30 -0.85
N GLU A 72 2.91 -17.44 -0.20
CA GLU A 72 1.58 -17.77 0.30
C GLU A 72 0.55 -18.10 -0.81
N GLY A 73 0.92 -17.93 -2.09
CA GLY A 73 0.06 -18.24 -3.24
C GLY A 73 -0.97 -17.15 -3.55
N LEU A 74 -0.76 -15.90 -3.10
CA LEU A 74 -1.65 -14.81 -3.48
C LEU A 74 -1.57 -14.52 -4.98
N ALA A 75 -2.72 -14.19 -5.56
CA ALA A 75 -2.80 -13.77 -6.96
C ALA A 75 -2.05 -12.45 -7.20
N HIS A 76 -1.42 -12.33 -8.37
CA HIS A 76 -0.76 -11.09 -8.81
C HIS A 76 -1.69 -9.86 -8.71
N SER A 77 -2.99 -10.03 -8.98
CA SER A 77 -4.00 -8.97 -8.86
C SER A 77 -4.14 -8.40 -7.44
N THR A 78 -4.02 -9.24 -6.41
CA THR A 78 -4.08 -8.81 -5.01
C THR A 78 -2.83 -8.04 -4.62
N ILE A 79 -1.64 -8.53 -5.02
CA ILE A 79 -0.37 -7.85 -4.78
C ILE A 79 -0.35 -6.49 -5.50
N LYS A 80 -0.84 -6.44 -6.75
CA LYS A 80 -1.05 -5.21 -7.50
C LYS A 80 -2.00 -4.24 -6.80
N GLY A 81 -3.06 -4.76 -6.17
CA GLY A 81 -3.96 -3.96 -5.34
C GLY A 81 -3.25 -3.31 -4.14
N LEU A 82 -2.43 -4.08 -3.41
CA LEU A 82 -1.64 -3.57 -2.29
C LEU A 82 -0.59 -2.55 -2.74
N TYR A 83 0.10 -2.82 -3.86
CA TYR A 83 0.99 -1.87 -4.50
C TYR A 83 0.27 -0.56 -4.86
N GLY A 84 -0.95 -0.65 -5.39
CA GLY A 84 -1.79 0.50 -5.72
C GLY A 84 -2.28 1.31 -4.52
N LEU A 85 -2.12 0.80 -3.29
CA LEU A 85 -2.34 1.56 -2.05
C LEU A 85 -1.03 2.13 -1.51
N LEU A 86 0.04 1.32 -1.53
CA LEU A 86 1.36 1.71 -1.04
C LEU A 86 2.00 2.81 -1.89
N ASN A 87 2.07 2.61 -3.22
CA ASN A 87 2.76 3.54 -4.11
C ASN A 87 2.24 4.98 -3.96
N PRO A 88 0.93 5.27 -4.10
CA PRO A 88 0.44 6.65 -3.97
C PRO A 88 0.53 7.19 -2.53
N SER A 89 0.50 6.32 -1.51
CA SER A 89 0.75 6.78 -0.13
C SER A 89 2.19 7.29 0.02
N PHE A 90 3.17 6.62 -0.58
CA PHE A 90 4.56 7.06 -0.58
C PHE A 90 4.82 8.22 -1.56
N GLU A 91 4.06 8.36 -2.63
CA GLU A 91 4.12 9.56 -3.48
C GLU A 91 3.73 10.80 -2.68
N LEU A 92 2.66 10.74 -1.88
CA LEU A 92 2.29 11.83 -0.97
C LEU A 92 3.45 12.20 -0.03
N ALA A 93 4.15 11.21 0.53
CA ALA A 93 5.33 11.49 1.37
C ALA A 93 6.51 12.13 0.62
N VAL A 94 6.64 11.87 -0.68
CA VAL A 94 7.64 12.56 -1.53
C VAL A 94 7.20 13.99 -1.80
N GLU A 95 5.91 14.21 -2.10
CA GLU A 95 5.32 15.53 -2.33
C GLU A 95 5.41 16.43 -1.09
N ASP A 96 5.15 15.87 0.10
CA ASP A 96 5.33 16.53 1.40
C ASP A 96 6.81 16.73 1.80
N GLY A 97 7.78 16.26 0.99
CA GLY A 97 9.20 16.37 1.26
C GLY A 97 9.71 15.51 2.43
N ILE A 98 8.91 14.54 2.91
CA ILE A 98 9.26 13.62 4.00
C ILE A 98 10.35 12.65 3.57
N ILE A 99 10.28 12.18 2.32
CA ILE A 99 11.26 11.30 1.70
C ILE A 99 11.69 11.84 0.34
N ARG A 100 12.94 11.58 -0.05
CA ARG A 100 13.48 12.06 -1.33
C ARG A 100 13.02 11.25 -2.53
N LYS A 101 12.68 9.97 -2.33
CA LYS A 101 12.30 9.05 -3.41
C LYS A 101 11.36 7.99 -2.89
N ASN A 102 10.36 7.65 -3.69
CA ASN A 102 9.41 6.60 -3.37
C ASN A 102 10.11 5.21 -3.40
N PRO A 103 10.18 4.50 -2.25
CA PRO A 103 10.82 3.18 -2.16
C PRO A 103 9.96 2.04 -2.71
N VAL A 104 8.67 2.28 -2.94
CA VAL A 104 7.70 1.31 -3.49
C VAL A 104 7.74 1.32 -5.02
N THR A 105 8.08 2.43 -5.66
CA THR A 105 8.06 2.51 -7.12
C THR A 105 8.97 1.46 -7.76
N GLY A 106 8.42 0.66 -8.67
CA GLY A 106 9.15 -0.40 -9.39
C GLY A 106 9.35 -1.69 -8.59
N THR A 107 8.62 -1.90 -7.48
CA THR A 107 8.68 -3.16 -6.71
C THR A 107 7.63 -4.19 -7.12
N LEU A 108 6.64 -3.82 -7.95
CA LEU A 108 5.52 -4.71 -8.28
C LEU A 108 5.97 -6.02 -8.97
N GLY A 109 7.02 -5.96 -9.80
CA GLY A 109 7.63 -7.13 -10.46
C GLY A 109 6.63 -8.13 -11.05
N ASP A 110 7.05 -9.40 -11.11
CA ASP A 110 6.22 -10.54 -11.50
C ASP A 110 5.67 -11.30 -10.26
N TYR A 111 5.52 -10.61 -9.12
CA TYR A 111 5.12 -11.25 -7.86
C TYR A 111 3.66 -11.70 -7.90
N GLY A 112 3.40 -12.89 -7.37
CA GLY A 112 2.06 -13.46 -7.24
C GLY A 112 1.79 -14.55 -8.26
N ALA A 113 0.86 -15.44 -7.92
CA ALA A 113 0.45 -16.51 -8.80
C ALA A 113 -0.16 -15.94 -10.10
N PRO A 114 0.12 -16.55 -11.26
CA PRO A 114 -0.54 -16.18 -12.50
C PRO A 114 -2.06 -16.28 -12.29
N ALA A 115 -2.79 -15.32 -12.83
CA ALA A 115 -4.24 -15.39 -12.77
C ALA A 115 -4.67 -16.70 -13.43
N LYS A 116 -5.30 -17.61 -12.67
CA LYS A 116 -6.03 -18.72 -13.27
C LYS A 116 -7.01 -18.08 -14.24
N GLU A 117 -6.89 -18.41 -15.52
CA GLU A 117 -7.87 -18.03 -16.53
C GLU A 117 -9.24 -18.32 -15.95
N LYS A 118 -10.06 -17.27 -15.82
CA LYS A 118 -11.48 -17.50 -15.58
C LYS A 118 -11.98 -18.08 -16.88
N GLU A 119 -12.07 -19.40 -16.98
CA GLU A 119 -12.97 -20.04 -17.92
C GLU A 119 -14.32 -19.35 -17.69
N ALA A 120 -14.70 -18.48 -18.63
CA ALA A 120 -16.03 -17.93 -18.65
C ALA A 120 -16.95 -19.14 -18.65
N LEU A 121 -17.84 -19.25 -17.65
CA LEU A 121 -19.00 -20.12 -17.79
C LEU A 121 -19.70 -19.63 -19.07
N ILE A 122 -19.44 -20.31 -20.18
CA ILE A 122 -20.40 -20.38 -21.26
C ILE A 122 -21.64 -20.96 -20.61
N LEU A 123 -22.58 -20.08 -20.28
CA LEU A 123 -23.95 -20.48 -19.99
C LEU A 123 -24.43 -21.14 -21.29
N GLU A 124 -24.30 -22.46 -21.39
CA GLU A 124 -25.04 -23.21 -22.39
C GLU A 124 -26.52 -23.04 -22.07
N GLN A 125 -27.15 -22.23 -22.94
CA GLN A 125 -28.54 -22.20 -23.40
C GLN A 125 -29.67 -22.20 -22.37
#